data_AF-A0A6P1EET6-F1
#
_entry.id   AF-A0A6P1EET6-F1
#
_cell.length_a   1.000
_cell.length_b   1.000
_cell.length_c   1.000
_cell.angle_alpha   90.00
_cell.angle_beta   90.00
_cell.angle_gamma   90.00
#
_symmetry.space_group_name_H-M   'P 1'
#
loop_
_entity.id
_entity.type
_entity.pdbx_description
1 polymer ?
#
loop_
_entity_poly.entity_id
_entity_poly.type
_entity_poly.pdbx_seq_one_letter_code
_entity_poly.pdbx_strand_id
1 'polypeptide(L)'
;MLRQLYTTYSDPVAARTLVASCKAAVVQWRWATESMAFATPFLQEKQGGPKARWVTDDKADPDKHVRHGFDAQGRVVIECGTRGAITAWLHAPGVRHSLSFDDGDIESGWEWREHDGKLQGLDLITDDRGFNETYHWEGDRLQRVVIENWSMRERTWWCQNVYTYNAAGQLDTIVLEYLDANGRRSGERRLEYQRPRPGETLAKVTAEVERLLIEAISAQLRRIRSGEPLYCLLLCFTEEDVPAAWPPFLVWGRQPYRQAVLDRGDDEARYYLWAPDEIRAVQGDGEEHWFTEPALTEACQRHSQYMELRQSSASAMRVLKNVAAWLDAPERRALLNTTDDFVVAVADNTGSIDPLPGLRKAIGPDRWAVLKARGCV
;
A
#
# COMPACT_ATOMS: atom_id res chain seq x y z
N MET A 1 -23.79 -17.46 13.00
CA MET A 1 -23.04 -18.63 13.51
C MET A 1 -21.58 -18.26 13.79
N LEU A 2 -20.91 -17.54 12.90
CA LEU A 2 -19.52 -17.10 13.05
C LEU A 2 -19.16 -16.49 14.42
N ARG A 3 -19.93 -15.53 14.94
CA ARG A 3 -19.64 -14.91 16.25
C ARG A 3 -19.59 -15.93 17.40
N GLN A 4 -20.48 -16.92 17.39
CA GLN A 4 -20.48 -17.99 18.38
C GLN A 4 -19.23 -18.87 18.26
N LEU A 5 -18.82 -19.21 17.03
CA LEU A 5 -17.58 -19.95 16.78
C LEU A 5 -16.38 -19.16 17.30
N TYR A 6 -16.27 -17.88 16.94
CA TYR A 6 -15.19 -17.00 17.39
C TYR A 6 -15.11 -16.98 18.92
N THR A 7 -16.21 -16.64 19.61
CA THR A 7 -16.25 -16.61 21.08
C THR A 7 -15.93 -17.97 21.72
N THR A 8 -16.38 -19.08 21.13
CA THR A 8 -16.11 -20.42 21.65
C THR A 8 -14.61 -20.75 21.56
N TYR A 9 -13.97 -20.40 20.44
CA TYR A 9 -12.57 -20.71 20.19
C TYR A 9 -11.62 -19.58 20.60
N SER A 10 -12.12 -18.50 21.20
CA SER A 10 -11.31 -17.58 22.00
C SER A 10 -10.83 -18.21 23.31
N ASP A 11 -11.44 -19.30 23.77
CA ASP A 11 -10.89 -20.11 24.86
C ASP A 11 -9.71 -20.96 24.35
N PRO A 12 -8.49 -20.83 24.92
CA PRO A 12 -7.31 -21.56 24.46
C PRO A 12 -7.45 -23.09 24.54
N VAL A 13 -8.27 -23.62 25.46
CA VAL A 13 -8.49 -25.07 25.56
C VAL A 13 -9.36 -25.55 24.39
N ALA A 14 -10.46 -24.85 24.10
CA ALA A 14 -11.30 -25.10 22.94
C ALA A 14 -10.50 -24.96 21.63
N ALA A 15 -9.69 -23.91 21.49
CA ALA A 15 -8.85 -23.67 20.32
C ALA A 15 -7.88 -24.83 20.06
N ARG A 16 -7.12 -25.26 21.08
CA ARG A 16 -6.21 -26.41 20.98
C ARG A 16 -6.94 -27.70 20.60
N THR A 17 -8.13 -27.91 21.14
CA THR A 17 -8.96 -29.09 20.84
C THR A 17 -9.43 -29.09 19.39
N LEU A 18 -9.85 -27.93 18.87
CA LEU A 18 -10.22 -27.77 17.46
C LEU A 18 -9.03 -28.05 16.55
N VAL A 19 -7.88 -27.42 16.79
CA VAL A 19 -6.67 -27.62 15.99
C VAL A 19 -6.23 -29.08 15.98
N ALA A 20 -6.26 -29.75 17.14
CA ALA A 20 -5.94 -31.18 17.23
C ALA A 20 -6.93 -32.03 16.42
N SER A 21 -8.22 -31.72 16.48
CA SER A 21 -9.25 -32.41 15.71
C SER A 21 -9.06 -32.24 14.20
N CYS A 22 -8.78 -31.01 13.74
CA CYS A 22 -8.48 -30.76 12.34
C CYS A 22 -7.21 -31.49 11.88
N LYS A 23 -6.14 -31.51 12.69
CA LYS A 23 -4.92 -32.29 12.38
C LYS A 23 -5.18 -33.79 12.29
N ALA A 24 -6.01 -34.34 13.18
CA ALA A 24 -6.37 -35.75 13.17
C ALA A 24 -7.20 -36.16 11.95
N ALA A 25 -7.95 -35.22 11.36
CA ALA A 25 -8.73 -35.44 10.15
C ALA A 25 -7.89 -35.45 8.85
N VAL A 26 -6.62 -35.03 8.91
CA VAL A 26 -5.76 -34.92 7.72
C VAL A 26 -5.31 -36.29 7.22
N VAL A 27 -5.57 -36.57 5.95
CA VAL A 27 -5.07 -37.75 5.23
C VAL A 27 -3.97 -37.42 4.22
N GLN A 28 -3.85 -36.15 3.82
CA GLN A 28 -2.84 -35.70 2.86
C GLN A 28 -2.36 -34.29 3.19
N TRP A 29 -1.06 -34.05 3.02
CA TRP A 29 -0.46 -32.71 3.13
C TRP A 29 0.05 -32.23 1.78
N ARG A 30 -0.08 -30.92 1.50
CA ARG A 30 0.52 -30.27 0.32
C ARG A 30 1.01 -28.88 0.67
N TRP A 31 2.06 -28.42 -0.01
CA TRP A 31 2.56 -27.06 0.12
C TRP A 31 2.01 -26.16 -0.97
N ALA A 32 1.73 -24.91 -0.64
CA ALA A 32 1.46 -23.87 -1.62
C ALA A 32 2.15 -22.55 -1.24
N THR A 33 2.27 -21.65 -2.20
CA THR A 33 2.89 -20.34 -1.96
C THR A 33 2.12 -19.50 -0.95
N GLU A 34 0.79 -19.66 -0.91
CA GLU A 34 -0.14 -18.94 -0.02
C GLU A 34 -1.34 -19.86 0.29
N SER A 35 -2.34 -19.37 1.05
CA SER A 35 -3.59 -20.10 1.26
C SER A 35 -4.27 -20.42 -0.07
N MET A 36 -4.65 -21.68 -0.25
CA MET A 36 -5.42 -22.17 -1.40
C MET A 36 -6.91 -22.30 -1.05
N ALA A 37 -7.28 -22.16 0.22
CA ALA A 37 -8.66 -22.24 0.69
C ALA A 37 -9.36 -20.87 0.72
N PHE A 38 -8.59 -19.79 0.89
CA PHE A 38 -9.08 -18.41 0.79
C PHE A 38 -9.33 -18.03 -0.67
N ALA A 39 -10.60 -18.05 -1.07
CA ALA A 39 -11.01 -17.74 -2.44
C ALA A 39 -12.16 -16.74 -2.44
N THR A 40 -11.92 -15.56 -3.04
CA THR A 40 -12.94 -14.55 -3.32
C THR A 40 -12.84 -14.11 -4.78
N PRO A 41 -13.94 -13.64 -5.39
CA PRO A 41 -13.91 -13.07 -6.74
C PRO A 41 -12.91 -11.91 -6.84
N PHE A 42 -12.08 -11.94 -7.89
CA PHE A 42 -11.13 -10.87 -8.23
C PHE A 42 -10.10 -10.56 -7.15
N LEU A 43 -9.69 -11.58 -6.38
CA LEU A 43 -8.69 -11.45 -5.32
C LEU A 43 -7.39 -10.79 -5.83
N GLN A 44 -6.89 -11.21 -7.00
CA GLN A 44 -5.64 -10.67 -7.55
C GLN A 44 -5.78 -9.25 -8.07
N GLU A 45 -6.93 -8.92 -8.66
CA GLU A 45 -7.20 -7.55 -9.11
C GLU A 45 -7.31 -6.58 -7.93
N LYS A 46 -7.69 -7.06 -6.74
CA LYS A 46 -7.75 -6.25 -5.50
C LYS A 46 -6.44 -6.22 -4.70
N GLN A 47 -5.75 -7.35 -4.58
CA GLN A 47 -4.57 -7.47 -3.70
C GLN A 47 -3.23 -7.41 -4.45
N GLY A 48 -3.27 -7.53 -5.79
CA GLY A 48 -2.07 -7.68 -6.60
C GLY A 48 -1.38 -9.03 -6.39
N GLY A 49 -0.11 -9.09 -6.79
CA GLY A 49 0.74 -10.26 -6.57
C GLY A 49 0.50 -11.45 -7.50
N PRO A 50 1.36 -12.48 -7.41
CA PRO A 50 1.19 -13.72 -8.16
C PRO A 50 0.02 -14.53 -7.61
N LYS A 51 -0.66 -15.30 -8.46
CA LYS A 51 -1.66 -16.27 -8.01
C LYS A 51 -1.02 -17.34 -7.12
N ALA A 52 -1.70 -17.66 -6.01
CA ALA A 52 -1.36 -18.80 -5.18
C ALA A 52 -1.26 -20.08 -6.02
N ARG A 53 -0.23 -20.89 -5.75
CA ARG A 53 0.02 -22.13 -6.49
C ARG A 53 0.60 -23.21 -5.60
N TRP A 54 0.31 -24.45 -5.95
CA TRP A 54 0.94 -25.62 -5.33
C TRP A 54 2.45 -25.64 -5.58
N VAL A 55 3.18 -26.07 -4.55
CA VAL A 55 4.63 -26.23 -4.54
C VAL A 55 4.95 -27.70 -4.29
N THR A 56 5.97 -28.21 -4.99
CA THR A 56 6.46 -29.57 -4.79
C THR A 56 7.28 -29.65 -3.50
N ASP A 57 7.30 -30.82 -2.84
CA ASP A 57 7.92 -30.97 -1.52
C ASP A 57 9.42 -30.61 -1.51
N ASP A 58 10.15 -30.85 -2.61
CA ASP A 58 11.57 -30.50 -2.78
C ASP A 58 11.83 -28.99 -2.83
N LYS A 59 10.79 -28.18 -3.09
CA LYS A 59 10.84 -26.71 -3.17
C LYS A 59 10.05 -26.04 -2.05
N ALA A 60 9.51 -26.81 -1.11
CA ALA A 60 8.79 -26.29 0.03
C ALA A 60 9.75 -25.57 0.99
N ASP A 61 9.35 -24.42 1.50
CA ASP A 61 10.09 -23.62 2.46
C ASP A 61 9.10 -23.26 3.58
N PRO A 62 9.17 -23.91 4.76
CA PRO A 62 8.25 -23.65 5.86
C PRO A 62 8.21 -22.19 6.34
N ASP A 63 9.27 -21.42 6.06
CA ASP A 63 9.33 -20.00 6.44
C ASP A 63 8.66 -19.09 5.41
N LYS A 64 8.31 -19.60 4.22
CA LYS A 64 7.72 -18.83 3.11
C LYS A 64 6.45 -19.41 2.51
N HIS A 65 6.13 -20.67 2.79
CA HIS A 65 5.02 -21.39 2.17
C HIS A 65 4.01 -21.85 3.22
N VAL A 66 2.77 -22.06 2.77
CA VAL A 66 1.67 -22.54 3.60
C VAL A 66 1.47 -24.04 3.39
N ARG A 67 1.44 -24.81 4.48
CA ARG A 67 1.17 -26.25 4.45
C ARG A 67 -0.32 -26.51 4.66
N HIS A 68 -0.95 -27.21 3.72
CA HIS A 68 -2.39 -27.48 3.73
C HIS A 68 -2.63 -28.95 4.05
N GLY A 69 -3.46 -29.20 5.06
CA GLY A 69 -3.93 -30.53 5.44
C GLY A 69 -5.32 -30.79 4.88
N PHE A 70 -5.45 -31.87 4.13
CA PHE A 70 -6.69 -32.29 3.46
C PHE A 70 -7.34 -33.46 4.18
N ASP A 71 -8.66 -33.42 4.30
CA ASP A 71 -9.45 -34.56 4.76
C ASP A 71 -9.66 -35.63 3.68
N ALA A 72 -10.33 -36.73 4.04
CA ALA A 72 -10.64 -37.83 3.12
C ALA A 72 -11.57 -37.42 1.96
N GLN A 73 -12.25 -36.28 2.04
CA GLN A 73 -13.07 -35.72 0.97
C GLN A 73 -12.28 -34.73 0.09
N GLY A 74 -10.98 -34.53 0.36
CA GLY A 74 -10.13 -33.61 -0.38
C GLY A 74 -10.38 -32.14 -0.06
N ARG A 75 -10.99 -31.82 1.09
CA ARG A 75 -11.19 -30.45 1.56
C ARG A 75 -10.04 -30.05 2.47
N VAL A 76 -9.59 -28.79 2.36
CA VAL A 76 -8.64 -28.23 3.33
C VAL A 76 -9.33 -28.10 4.68
N VAL A 77 -8.79 -28.76 5.72
CA VAL A 77 -9.31 -28.70 7.10
C VAL A 77 -8.37 -27.96 8.05
N ILE A 78 -7.11 -27.79 7.64
CA ILE A 78 -6.12 -27.00 8.37
C ILE A 78 -5.08 -26.42 7.42
N GLU A 79 -4.63 -25.21 7.71
CA GLU A 79 -3.46 -24.58 7.10
C GLU A 79 -2.46 -24.25 8.21
N CYS A 80 -1.18 -24.50 7.94
CA CYS A 80 -0.06 -24.09 8.79
C CYS A 80 0.76 -23.07 8.00
N GLY A 81 0.63 -21.80 8.38
CA GLY A 81 1.29 -20.68 7.75
C GLY A 81 2.71 -20.46 8.28
N THR A 82 3.32 -19.36 7.83
CA THR A 82 4.63 -18.92 8.29
C THR A 82 4.55 -18.44 9.74
N ARG A 83 5.65 -18.55 10.49
CA ARG A 83 5.75 -18.07 11.89
C ARG A 83 4.81 -18.73 12.90
N GLY A 84 4.24 -19.90 12.58
CA GLY A 84 3.43 -20.66 13.52
C GLY A 84 1.92 -20.37 13.46
N ALA A 85 1.48 -19.47 12.59
CA ALA A 85 0.07 -19.22 12.35
C ALA A 85 -0.65 -20.50 11.89
N ILE A 86 -1.81 -20.80 12.49
CA ILE A 86 -2.62 -21.97 12.15
C ILE A 86 -4.03 -21.49 11.79
N THR A 87 -4.57 -21.96 10.68
CA THR A 87 -5.97 -21.71 10.32
C THR A 87 -6.73 -23.02 10.27
N ALA A 88 -7.77 -23.17 11.09
CA ALA A 88 -8.67 -24.30 11.07
C ALA A 88 -9.86 -24.01 10.14
N TRP A 89 -10.23 -24.98 9.30
CA TRP A 89 -11.31 -24.84 8.32
C TRP A 89 -12.47 -25.78 8.64
N LEU A 90 -13.67 -25.22 8.78
CA LEU A 90 -14.91 -25.95 9.05
C LEU A 90 -15.83 -25.87 7.84
N HIS A 91 -16.48 -26.99 7.52
CA HIS A 91 -17.29 -27.12 6.31
C HIS A 91 -18.71 -27.57 6.64
N ALA A 92 -19.69 -26.81 6.18
CA ALA A 92 -21.11 -27.13 6.20
C ALA A 92 -21.71 -26.96 4.80
N PRO A 93 -22.89 -27.52 4.51
CA PRO A 93 -23.56 -27.30 3.22
C PRO A 93 -23.79 -25.80 2.97
N GLY A 94 -23.21 -25.27 1.88
CA GLY A 94 -23.33 -23.86 1.48
C GLY A 94 -22.59 -22.86 2.37
N VAL A 95 -21.83 -23.30 3.38
CA VAL A 95 -21.10 -22.41 4.28
C VAL A 95 -19.75 -23.00 4.66
N ARG A 96 -18.70 -22.17 4.63
CA ARG A 96 -17.37 -22.51 5.14
C ARG A 96 -16.95 -21.50 6.20
N HIS A 97 -16.25 -21.96 7.23
CA HIS A 97 -15.64 -21.08 8.23
C HIS A 97 -14.14 -21.30 8.27
N SER A 98 -13.40 -20.23 8.54
CA SER A 98 -12.01 -20.34 8.96
C SER A 98 -11.83 -19.64 10.30
N LEU A 99 -10.97 -20.20 11.13
CA LEU A 99 -10.56 -19.61 12.41
C LEU A 99 -9.03 -19.62 12.42
N SER A 100 -8.43 -18.45 12.46
CA SER A 100 -6.98 -18.27 12.46
C SER A 100 -6.48 -18.03 13.88
N PHE A 101 -5.36 -18.67 14.20
CA PHE A 101 -4.73 -18.65 15.52
C PHE A 101 -3.27 -18.27 15.38
N ASP A 102 -2.80 -17.36 16.23
CA ASP A 102 -1.40 -16.98 16.38
C ASP A 102 -0.97 -17.19 17.83
N ASP A 103 0.16 -17.87 18.04
CA ASP A 103 0.62 -18.34 19.36
C ASP A 103 -0.46 -19.04 20.24
N GLY A 104 -1.50 -19.59 19.61
CA GLY A 104 -2.59 -20.31 20.26
C GLY A 104 -3.81 -19.44 20.62
N ASP A 105 -3.74 -18.13 20.43
CA ASP A 105 -4.85 -17.20 20.59
C ASP A 105 -5.56 -16.99 19.25
N ILE A 106 -6.89 -16.85 19.28
CA ILE A 106 -7.66 -16.61 18.06
C ILE A 106 -7.43 -15.17 17.57
N GLU A 107 -7.03 -15.03 16.32
CA GLU A 107 -6.80 -13.73 15.68
C GLU A 107 -8.07 -13.27 14.95
N SER A 108 -8.62 -14.16 14.12
CA SER A 108 -9.77 -13.84 13.26
C SER A 108 -10.64 -15.05 12.98
N GLY A 109 -11.91 -14.79 12.70
CA GLY A 109 -12.86 -15.76 12.17
C GLY A 109 -13.49 -15.25 10.89
N TRP A 110 -13.66 -16.15 9.93
CA TRP A 110 -14.29 -15.83 8.65
C TRP A 110 -15.45 -16.79 8.35
N GLU A 111 -16.46 -16.32 7.63
CA GLU A 111 -17.58 -17.12 7.12
C GLU A 111 -17.80 -16.81 5.63
N TRP A 112 -17.70 -17.83 4.78
CA TRP A 112 -18.08 -17.79 3.38
C TRP A 112 -19.45 -18.43 3.24
N ARG A 113 -20.40 -17.70 2.66
CA ARG A 113 -21.73 -18.22 2.30
C ARG A 113 -21.82 -18.37 0.80
N GLU A 114 -22.02 -19.59 0.33
CA GLU A 114 -22.02 -19.94 -1.08
C GLU A 114 -23.36 -20.56 -1.48
N HIS A 115 -23.84 -20.20 -2.67
CA HIS A 115 -25.02 -20.77 -3.29
C HIS A 115 -24.73 -20.97 -4.77
N ASP A 116 -25.01 -22.18 -5.29
CA ASP A 116 -24.75 -22.57 -6.69
C ASP A 116 -23.34 -22.21 -7.18
N GLY A 117 -22.33 -22.47 -6.35
CA GLY A 117 -20.92 -22.20 -6.67
C GLY A 117 -20.52 -20.73 -6.68
N LYS A 118 -21.41 -19.82 -6.25
CA LYS A 118 -21.14 -18.37 -6.15
C LYS A 118 -21.14 -17.92 -4.71
N LEU A 119 -20.15 -17.12 -4.36
CA LEU A 119 -20.08 -16.44 -3.07
C LEU A 119 -21.22 -15.41 -2.98
N GLN A 120 -22.06 -15.55 -1.97
CA GLN A 120 -23.19 -14.66 -1.68
C GLN A 120 -22.85 -13.69 -0.55
N GLY A 121 -22.01 -14.11 0.39
CA GLY A 121 -21.53 -13.26 1.47
C GLY A 121 -20.22 -13.74 2.06
N LEU A 122 -19.49 -12.78 2.63
CA LEU A 122 -18.24 -13.00 3.34
C LEU A 122 -18.22 -12.16 4.60
N ASP A 123 -18.07 -12.81 5.75
CA ASP A 123 -17.96 -12.11 7.02
C ASP A 123 -16.57 -12.30 7.59
N LEU A 124 -16.03 -11.24 8.19
CA LEU A 124 -14.84 -11.25 9.03
C LEU A 124 -15.23 -10.78 10.44
N ILE A 125 -14.74 -11.48 11.45
CA ILE A 125 -14.73 -11.05 12.84
C ILE A 125 -13.32 -11.11 13.40
N THR A 126 -12.93 -10.05 14.10
CA THR A 126 -11.80 -9.99 15.05
C THR A 126 -12.34 -9.55 16.40
N ASP A 127 -11.49 -9.28 17.39
CA ASP A 127 -11.89 -8.98 18.77
C ASP A 127 -12.96 -7.87 18.86
N ASP A 128 -12.66 -6.68 18.35
CA ASP A 128 -13.53 -5.51 18.47
C ASP A 128 -14.06 -4.95 17.15
N ARG A 129 -13.72 -5.57 16.01
CA ARG A 129 -14.10 -5.09 14.68
C ARG A 129 -14.29 -6.22 13.67
N GLY A 130 -14.93 -5.89 12.56
CA GLY A 130 -15.11 -6.82 11.46
C GLY A 130 -15.83 -6.19 10.28
N PHE A 131 -16.19 -7.02 9.31
CA PHE A 131 -17.03 -6.59 8.21
C PHE A 131 -17.97 -7.70 7.74
N ASN A 132 -19.00 -7.28 7.01
CA ASN A 132 -19.93 -8.14 6.32
C ASN A 132 -20.03 -7.71 4.85
N GLU A 133 -19.66 -8.60 3.94
CA GLU A 133 -19.81 -8.40 2.51
C GLU A 133 -21.06 -9.11 1.98
N THR A 134 -21.81 -8.43 1.12
CA THR A 134 -22.93 -9.00 0.36
C THR A 134 -22.63 -8.88 -1.14
N TYR A 135 -22.64 -10.01 -1.83
CA TYR A 135 -22.28 -10.11 -3.24
C TYR A 135 -23.54 -10.05 -4.11
N HIS A 136 -23.56 -9.12 -5.06
CA HIS A 136 -24.68 -8.96 -5.99
C HIS A 136 -24.28 -9.36 -7.40
N TRP A 137 -24.79 -10.51 -7.83
CA TRP A 137 -24.54 -11.09 -9.14
C TRP A 137 -25.67 -10.80 -10.12
N GLU A 138 -25.34 -10.64 -11.39
CA GLU A 138 -26.26 -10.68 -12.52
C GLU A 138 -25.77 -11.75 -13.50
N GLY A 139 -26.48 -12.87 -13.57
CA GLY A 139 -25.95 -14.07 -14.21
C GLY A 139 -24.60 -14.45 -13.59
N ASP A 140 -23.56 -14.55 -14.40
CA ASP A 140 -22.19 -14.89 -13.95
C ASP A 140 -21.30 -13.67 -13.68
N ARG A 141 -21.86 -12.45 -13.76
CA ARG A 141 -21.11 -11.21 -13.52
C ARG A 141 -21.39 -10.67 -12.14
N LEU A 142 -20.33 -10.47 -11.36
CA LEU A 142 -20.42 -9.74 -10.10
C LEU A 142 -20.61 -8.27 -10.45
N GLN A 143 -21.71 -7.66 -10.03
CA GLN A 143 -22.01 -6.25 -10.31
C GLN A 143 -21.47 -5.35 -9.20
N ARG A 144 -21.68 -5.79 -7.95
CA ARG A 144 -21.20 -5.06 -6.78
C ARG A 144 -21.04 -5.95 -5.56
N VAL A 145 -20.21 -5.51 -4.63
CA VAL A 145 -20.09 -6.06 -3.27
C VAL A 145 -20.35 -4.92 -2.30
N VAL A 146 -21.41 -5.02 -1.50
CA VAL A 146 -21.72 -4.05 -0.44
C VAL A 146 -21.02 -4.52 0.84
N ILE A 147 -20.32 -3.61 1.49
CA ILE A 147 -19.50 -3.90 2.68
C ILE A 147 -20.02 -3.04 3.82
N GLU A 148 -20.43 -3.70 4.90
CA GLU A 148 -20.68 -3.09 6.19
C GLU A 148 -19.44 -3.28 7.06
N ASN A 149 -18.77 -2.18 7.42
CA ASN A 149 -17.61 -2.19 8.29
C ASN A 149 -18.06 -1.76 9.68
N TRP A 150 -17.92 -2.65 10.66
CA TRP A 150 -18.39 -2.42 12.01
C TRP A 150 -17.25 -2.51 13.03
N SER A 151 -17.40 -1.78 14.12
CA SER A 151 -16.46 -1.74 15.25
C SER A 151 -17.25 -1.56 16.55
N MET A 152 -16.72 -2.05 17.66
CA MET A 152 -17.25 -1.74 19.00
C MET A 152 -16.86 -0.34 19.46
N ARG A 153 -15.81 0.26 18.86
CA ARG A 153 -15.25 1.55 19.25
C ARG A 153 -15.68 2.70 18.33
N GLU A 154 -15.98 2.38 17.08
CA GLU A 154 -16.29 3.36 16.04
C GLU A 154 -17.68 3.11 15.45
N ARG A 155 -18.23 4.15 14.83
CA ARG A 155 -19.52 4.05 14.16
C ARG A 155 -19.38 3.17 12.91
N THR A 156 -20.31 2.24 12.74
CA THR A 156 -20.45 1.47 11.50
C THR A 156 -20.54 2.38 10.28
N TRP A 157 -19.81 2.02 9.23
CA TRP A 157 -19.82 2.72 7.96
C TRP A 157 -19.88 1.73 6.80
N TRP A 158 -20.34 2.21 5.65
CA TRP A 158 -20.62 1.37 4.50
C TRP A 158 -19.84 1.85 3.28
N CYS A 159 -19.43 0.89 2.47
CA CYS A 159 -18.94 1.14 1.12
C CYS A 159 -19.42 0.04 0.18
N GLN A 160 -19.18 0.20 -1.11
CA GLN A 160 -19.35 -0.86 -2.09
C GLN A 160 -18.23 -0.85 -3.12
N ASN A 161 -17.82 -2.04 -3.54
CA ASN A 161 -17.03 -2.22 -4.74
C ASN A 161 -17.96 -2.42 -5.92
N VAL A 162 -17.86 -1.59 -6.95
CA VAL A 162 -18.64 -1.68 -8.19
C VAL A 162 -17.75 -2.18 -9.32
N TYR A 163 -18.20 -3.21 -10.02
CA TYR A 163 -17.43 -3.90 -11.05
C TYR A 163 -18.01 -3.57 -12.42
N THR A 164 -17.15 -3.16 -13.35
CA THR A 164 -17.55 -2.94 -14.75
C THR A 164 -16.79 -3.88 -15.67
N TYR A 165 -17.35 -4.17 -16.84
CA TYR A 165 -16.79 -5.14 -17.78
C TYR A 165 -16.68 -4.52 -19.17
N ASN A 166 -15.62 -4.87 -19.89
CA ASN A 166 -15.41 -4.41 -21.25
C ASN A 166 -16.35 -5.12 -22.25
N ALA A 167 -16.31 -4.73 -23.52
CA ALA A 167 -17.15 -5.32 -24.58
C ALA A 167 -16.91 -6.84 -24.77
N ALA A 168 -15.74 -7.36 -24.39
CA ALA A 168 -15.42 -8.79 -24.41
C ALA A 168 -15.88 -9.54 -23.14
N GLY A 169 -16.57 -8.85 -22.21
CA GLY A 169 -17.07 -9.43 -20.97
C GLY A 169 -16.01 -9.65 -19.89
N GLN A 170 -14.84 -9.03 -20.02
CA GLN A 170 -13.76 -9.15 -19.03
C GLN A 170 -13.80 -7.98 -18.05
N LEU A 171 -13.47 -8.20 -16.77
CA LEU A 171 -13.45 -7.15 -15.75
C LEU A 171 -12.59 -5.96 -16.20
N ASP A 172 -13.17 -4.78 -16.29
CA ASP A 172 -12.51 -3.57 -16.76
C ASP A 172 -12.11 -2.66 -15.60
N THR A 173 -13.03 -2.37 -14.67
CA THR A 173 -12.71 -1.59 -13.47
C THR A 173 -13.37 -2.12 -12.22
N ILE A 174 -12.75 -1.84 -11.07
CA ILE A 174 -13.33 -1.93 -9.74
C ILE A 174 -13.25 -0.53 -9.13
N VAL A 175 -14.39 0.01 -8.69
CA VAL A 175 -14.48 1.32 -8.04
C VAL A 175 -15.07 1.14 -6.65
N LEU A 176 -14.34 1.59 -5.63
CA LEU A 176 -14.85 1.75 -4.27
C LEU A 176 -15.70 3.01 -4.21
N GLU A 177 -16.93 2.89 -3.73
CA GLU A 177 -17.86 3.99 -3.47
C GLU A 177 -18.26 3.98 -1.99
N TYR A 178 -18.11 5.11 -1.30
CA TYR A 178 -18.61 5.25 0.08
C TYR A 178 -20.12 5.46 0.08
N LEU A 179 -20.78 4.87 1.08
CA LEU A 179 -22.23 4.89 1.23
C LEU A 179 -22.64 5.61 2.52
N ASP A 180 -23.75 6.34 2.46
CA ASP A 180 -24.45 6.85 3.62
C ASP A 180 -25.20 5.73 4.37
N ALA A 181 -25.78 6.07 5.52
CA ALA A 181 -26.53 5.11 6.34
C ALA A 181 -27.79 4.53 5.65
N ASN A 182 -28.24 5.11 4.54
CA ASN A 182 -29.36 4.61 3.73
C ASN A 182 -28.87 3.80 2.52
N GLY A 183 -27.57 3.52 2.41
CA GLY A 183 -26.97 2.83 1.27
C GLY A 183 -26.89 3.67 0.00
N ARG A 184 -27.02 5.00 0.09
CA ARG A 184 -26.85 5.92 -1.04
C ARG A 184 -25.40 6.40 -1.11
N ARG A 185 -24.90 6.65 -2.32
CA ARG A 185 -23.53 7.11 -2.51
C ARG A 185 -23.32 8.48 -1.86
N SER A 186 -22.28 8.62 -1.05
CA SER A 186 -21.90 9.89 -0.42
C SER A 186 -21.09 10.81 -1.35
N GLY A 187 -20.71 10.33 -2.54
CA GLY A 187 -20.00 11.08 -3.59
C GLY A 187 -18.49 10.80 -3.64
N GLU A 188 -17.90 10.30 -2.56
CA GLU A 188 -16.50 9.86 -2.52
C GLU A 188 -16.33 8.51 -3.22
N ARG A 189 -15.32 8.44 -4.08
CA ARG A 189 -15.07 7.27 -4.93
C ARG A 189 -13.58 7.13 -5.21
N ARG A 190 -13.10 5.90 -5.22
CA ARG A 190 -11.71 5.53 -5.46
C ARG A 190 -11.64 4.41 -6.48
N LEU A 191 -10.77 4.55 -7.48
CA LEU A 191 -10.47 3.47 -8.42
C LEU A 191 -9.57 2.45 -7.70
N GLU A 192 -10.06 1.23 -7.49
CA GLU A 192 -9.29 0.12 -6.89
C GLU A 192 -8.53 -0.67 -7.95
N TYR A 193 -9.13 -0.79 -9.14
CA TYR A 193 -8.53 -1.53 -10.24
C TYR A 193 -9.01 -0.99 -11.58
N GLN A 194 -8.09 -0.93 -12.53
CA GLN A 194 -8.35 -0.74 -13.95
C GLN A 194 -7.55 -1.76 -14.75
N ARG A 195 -8.20 -2.43 -15.70
CA ARG A 195 -7.54 -3.40 -16.58
C ARG A 195 -6.34 -2.74 -17.29
N PRO A 196 -5.14 -3.35 -17.21
CA PRO A 196 -4.00 -2.94 -18.02
C PRO A 196 -4.36 -2.83 -19.49
N ARG A 197 -4.03 -1.69 -20.11
CA ARG A 197 -4.33 -1.46 -21.54
C ARG A 197 -3.46 -2.40 -22.39
N PRO A 198 -3.94 -2.91 -23.53
CA PRO A 198 -3.13 -3.75 -24.41
C PRO A 198 -1.80 -3.09 -24.80
N GLY A 199 -0.69 -3.78 -24.52
CA GLY A 199 0.66 -3.28 -24.80
C GLY A 199 1.20 -2.21 -23.86
N GLU A 200 0.42 -1.81 -22.84
CA GLU A 200 0.91 -1.00 -21.72
C GLU A 200 1.76 -1.88 -20.79
N THR A 201 2.84 -1.31 -20.27
CA THR A 201 3.75 -2.01 -19.36
C THR A 201 4.15 -1.06 -18.24
N LEU A 202 4.54 -1.60 -17.08
CA LEU A 202 5.08 -0.80 -15.99
C LEU A 202 6.18 0.14 -16.49
N ALA A 203 7.11 -0.33 -17.33
CA ALA A 203 8.19 0.49 -17.88
C ALA A 203 7.69 1.69 -18.70
N LYS A 204 6.65 1.52 -19.53
CA LYS A 204 6.06 2.63 -20.30
C LYS A 204 5.38 3.65 -19.39
N VAL A 205 4.61 3.18 -18.41
CA VAL A 205 3.92 4.06 -17.46
C VAL A 205 4.93 4.78 -16.56
N THR A 206 5.98 4.11 -16.09
CA THR A 206 7.08 4.72 -15.32
C THR A 206 7.75 5.83 -16.12
N ALA A 207 8.08 5.59 -17.40
CA ALA A 207 8.69 6.61 -18.27
C ALA A 207 7.74 7.79 -18.54
N GLU A 208 6.44 7.53 -18.68
CA GLU A 208 5.42 8.57 -18.83
C GLU A 208 5.32 9.46 -17.58
N VAL A 209 5.29 8.85 -16.39
CA VAL A 209 5.31 9.58 -15.11
C VAL A 209 6.58 10.42 -14.98
N GLU A 210 7.76 9.84 -15.24
CA GLU A 210 9.02 10.59 -15.16
C GLU A 210 9.03 11.81 -16.08
N ARG A 211 8.57 11.65 -17.33
CA ARG A 211 8.47 12.75 -18.30
C ARG A 211 7.50 13.83 -17.84
N LEU A 212 6.30 13.47 -17.39
CA LEU A 212 5.27 14.40 -16.93
C LEU A 212 5.70 15.13 -15.66
N LEU A 213 6.39 14.44 -14.76
CA LEU A 213 6.91 15.02 -13.52
C LEU A 213 8.02 16.04 -13.82
N ILE A 214 8.95 15.73 -14.73
CA ILE A 214 9.96 16.67 -15.23
C ILE A 214 9.31 17.92 -15.84
N GLU A 215 8.24 17.76 -16.62
CA GLU A 215 7.48 18.86 -17.22
C GLU A 215 6.84 19.76 -16.17
N ALA A 216 6.12 19.16 -15.21
CA ALA A 216 5.46 19.87 -14.11
C ALA A 216 6.47 20.61 -13.21
N ILE A 217 7.56 19.93 -12.82
CA ILE A 217 8.64 20.54 -12.05
C ILE A 217 9.29 21.69 -12.82
N SER A 218 9.57 21.52 -14.11
CA SER A 218 10.16 22.59 -14.94
C SER A 218 9.30 23.86 -14.94
N ALA A 219 7.97 23.69 -15.01
CA ALA A 219 7.05 24.81 -14.92
C ALA A 219 7.07 25.45 -13.53
N GLN A 220 7.14 24.64 -12.48
CA GLN A 220 7.15 25.12 -11.10
C GLN A 220 8.45 25.83 -10.72
N LEU A 221 9.62 25.38 -11.16
CA LEU A 221 10.91 26.04 -10.87
C LEU A 221 10.90 27.53 -11.27
N ARG A 222 10.21 27.89 -12.36
CA ARG A 222 10.08 29.28 -12.84
C ARG A 222 9.20 30.16 -11.95
N ARG A 223 8.37 29.54 -11.10
CA ARG A 223 7.45 30.23 -10.18
C ARG A 223 8.04 30.39 -8.79
N ILE A 224 9.08 29.64 -8.44
CA ILE A 224 9.79 29.80 -7.18
C ILE A 224 10.42 31.19 -7.18
N ARG A 225 10.07 32.01 -6.19
CA ARG A 225 10.51 33.41 -6.13
C ARG A 225 12.02 33.47 -5.97
N SER A 226 12.67 34.33 -6.74
CA SER A 226 14.12 34.54 -6.71
C SER A 226 14.61 35.38 -5.51
N GLY A 227 13.87 35.39 -4.41
CA GLY A 227 14.16 36.21 -3.23
C GLY A 227 15.39 35.72 -2.47
N GLU A 228 15.18 35.11 -1.31
CA GLU A 228 16.27 34.55 -0.51
C GLU A 228 16.88 33.31 -1.20
N PRO A 229 18.20 33.09 -1.08
CA PRO A 229 18.83 31.90 -1.62
C PRO A 229 18.23 30.63 -1.02
N LEU A 230 17.98 29.63 -1.87
CA LEU A 230 17.57 28.29 -1.45
C LEU A 230 18.82 27.47 -1.09
N TYR A 231 18.75 26.71 -0.01
CA TYR A 231 19.80 25.72 0.31
C TYR A 231 19.40 24.30 -0.11
N CYS A 232 18.10 24.02 -0.28
CA CYS A 232 17.65 22.72 -0.75
C CYS A 232 16.36 22.74 -1.57
N LEU A 233 16.21 21.71 -2.42
CA LEU A 233 14.94 21.21 -2.93
C LEU A 233 14.77 19.75 -2.50
N LEU A 234 13.64 19.45 -1.87
CA LEU A 234 13.26 18.10 -1.47
C LEU A 234 12.12 17.63 -2.38
N LEU A 235 12.34 16.49 -3.03
CA LEU A 235 11.31 15.74 -3.75
C LEU A 235 10.70 14.74 -2.78
N CYS A 236 9.53 15.06 -2.27
CA CYS A 236 8.92 14.42 -1.12
C CYS A 236 7.98 13.29 -1.53
N PHE A 237 8.03 12.20 -0.78
CA PHE A 237 7.17 11.02 -0.93
C PHE A 237 6.87 10.44 0.46
N THR A 238 6.08 9.37 0.52
CA THR A 238 5.79 8.64 1.76
C THR A 238 6.18 7.18 1.56
N GLU A 239 7.17 6.65 2.29
CA GLU A 239 7.63 5.25 2.08
C GLU A 239 6.56 4.23 2.44
N GLU A 240 5.91 4.42 3.59
CA GLU A 240 4.92 3.47 4.11
C GLU A 240 3.66 3.40 3.23
N ASP A 241 3.36 4.48 2.52
CA ASP A 241 2.22 4.63 1.61
C ASP A 241 2.61 5.53 0.43
N VAL A 242 3.38 4.98 -0.51
CA VAL A 242 3.82 5.73 -1.70
C VAL A 242 2.64 6.38 -2.43
N PRO A 243 1.50 5.69 -2.69
CA PRO A 243 0.31 6.30 -3.27
C PRO A 243 -0.20 7.57 -2.58
N ALA A 244 -0.05 7.70 -1.25
CA ALA A 244 -0.49 8.90 -0.52
C ALA A 244 0.23 10.19 -0.96
N ALA A 245 1.46 10.07 -1.48
CA ALA A 245 2.24 11.16 -2.05
C ALA A 245 2.75 10.80 -3.46
N TRP A 246 1.88 10.23 -4.30
CA TRP A 246 2.16 9.93 -5.71
C TRP A 246 1.08 10.54 -6.63
N PRO A 247 1.36 11.65 -7.35
CA PRO A 247 2.68 12.24 -7.63
C PRO A 247 3.40 12.77 -6.38
N PRO A 248 4.75 12.77 -6.36
CA PRO A 248 5.50 13.38 -5.27
C PRO A 248 5.26 14.89 -5.26
N PHE A 249 5.60 15.56 -4.18
CA PHE A 249 5.50 17.02 -4.08
C PHE A 249 6.89 17.63 -3.83
N LEU A 250 7.03 18.93 -4.07
CA LEU A 250 8.28 19.65 -3.80
C LEU A 250 8.18 20.44 -2.51
N VAL A 251 9.27 20.45 -1.73
CA VAL A 251 9.50 21.40 -0.63
C VAL A 251 10.84 22.08 -0.85
N TRP A 252 10.96 23.37 -0.52
CA TRP A 252 12.24 24.09 -0.66
C TRP A 252 12.64 24.84 0.60
N GLY A 253 13.88 24.62 1.02
CA GLY A 253 14.46 25.26 2.19
C GLY A 253 15.16 26.57 1.82
N ARG A 254 14.88 27.64 2.56
CA ARG A 254 15.51 28.96 2.40
C ARG A 254 16.67 29.15 3.36
N GLN A 255 17.68 29.91 2.95
CA GLN A 255 18.87 30.13 3.75
C GLN A 255 18.58 30.71 5.16
N PRO A 256 17.60 31.61 5.38
CA PRO A 256 17.29 32.07 6.73
C PRO A 256 16.75 30.99 7.66
N TYR A 257 15.97 30.04 7.14
CA TYR A 257 15.53 28.88 7.92
C TYR A 257 16.74 28.03 8.33
N ARG A 258 17.63 27.73 7.38
CA ARG A 258 18.87 27.00 7.67
C ARG A 258 19.70 27.70 8.74
N GLN A 259 19.88 29.03 8.63
CA GLN A 259 20.64 29.78 9.62
C GLN A 259 19.97 29.73 11.01
N ALA A 260 18.65 29.89 11.08
CA ALA A 260 17.91 29.82 12.33
C ALA A 260 18.00 28.45 13.00
N VAL A 261 18.08 27.36 12.22
CA VAL A 261 18.31 26.01 12.76
C VAL A 261 19.74 25.87 13.28
N LEU A 262 20.74 26.33 12.53
CA LEU A 262 22.15 26.26 12.94
C LEU A 262 22.44 27.10 14.20
N ASP A 263 21.81 28.27 14.33
CA ASP A 263 21.98 29.18 15.47
C ASP A 263 21.45 28.60 16.80
N ARG A 264 20.57 27.58 16.75
CA ARG A 264 20.11 26.87 17.95
C ARG A 264 21.19 26.02 18.60
N GLY A 265 22.22 25.62 17.84
CA GLY A 265 23.38 24.89 18.35
C GLY A 265 23.11 23.45 18.82
N ASP A 266 21.94 22.89 18.53
CA ASP A 266 21.58 21.51 18.85
C ASP A 266 21.92 20.59 17.67
N ASP A 267 22.71 19.54 17.92
CA ASP A 267 23.10 18.55 16.91
C ASP A 267 21.87 17.79 16.38
N GLU A 268 20.85 17.56 17.21
CA GLU A 268 19.58 16.93 16.81
C GLU A 268 18.79 17.83 15.84
N ALA A 269 18.89 19.16 16.00
CA ALA A 269 18.19 20.11 15.13
C ALA A 269 18.70 20.10 13.69
N ARG A 270 19.89 19.54 13.41
CA ARG A 270 20.41 19.43 12.04
C ARG A 270 19.58 18.51 11.16
N TYR A 271 18.91 17.51 11.75
CA TYR A 271 17.95 16.67 11.04
C TYR A 271 16.83 17.50 10.40
N TYR A 272 16.36 18.55 11.10
CA TYR A 272 15.26 19.40 10.63
C TYR A 272 15.58 20.15 9.32
N LEU A 273 16.87 20.34 8.99
CA LEU A 273 17.28 20.90 7.69
C LEU A 273 16.85 20.02 6.49
N TRP A 274 16.55 18.75 6.74
CA TRP A 274 16.26 17.78 5.70
C TRP A 274 14.89 17.12 5.86
N ALA A 275 14.08 17.64 6.79
CA ALA A 275 12.74 17.15 7.12
C ALA A 275 11.66 18.07 6.51
N PRO A 276 10.86 17.59 5.53
CA PRO A 276 9.89 18.42 4.81
C PRO A 276 8.80 19.05 5.70
N ASP A 277 8.34 18.32 6.71
CA ASP A 277 7.36 18.76 7.70
C ASP A 277 7.88 19.92 8.57
N GLU A 278 9.11 19.82 9.05
CA GLU A 278 9.75 20.86 9.87
C GLU A 278 10.03 22.15 9.08
N ILE A 279 10.44 22.01 7.81
CA ILE A 279 10.63 23.14 6.92
C ILE A 279 9.29 23.88 6.72
N ARG A 280 8.21 23.15 6.45
CA ARG A 280 6.87 23.73 6.25
C ARG A 280 6.30 24.34 7.51
N ALA A 281 6.48 23.69 8.67
CA ALA A 281 6.00 24.18 9.95
C ALA A 281 6.53 25.59 10.28
N VAL A 282 7.75 25.91 9.85
CA VAL A 282 8.38 27.21 10.10
C VAL A 282 8.21 28.18 8.95
N GLN A 283 8.38 27.75 7.70
CA GLN A 283 8.36 28.64 6.54
C GLN A 283 6.94 28.91 6.01
N GLY A 284 6.01 27.97 6.24
CA GLY A 284 4.63 28.00 5.74
C GLY A 284 4.42 27.18 4.45
N ASP A 285 3.15 27.07 4.04
CA ASP A 285 2.72 26.30 2.86
C ASP A 285 3.12 26.95 1.51
N GLY A 286 3.62 28.18 1.54
CA GLY A 286 4.10 28.88 0.34
C GLY A 286 5.39 28.30 -0.23
N GLU A 287 6.03 27.38 0.51
CA GLU A 287 7.33 26.78 0.25
C GLU A 287 7.22 25.30 -0.10
N GLU A 288 6.02 24.87 -0.45
CA GLU A 288 5.74 23.56 -1.03
C GLU A 288 4.93 23.66 -2.31
N HIS A 289 4.90 22.56 -3.05
CA HIS A 289 4.05 22.44 -4.23
C HIS A 289 3.63 20.99 -4.49
N TRP A 290 2.34 20.74 -4.37
CA TRP A 290 1.68 19.50 -4.76
C TRP A 290 1.32 19.53 -6.25
N PHE A 291 1.86 18.58 -7.01
CA PHE A 291 1.52 18.44 -8.42
C PHE A 291 0.14 17.80 -8.57
N THR A 292 -0.75 18.50 -9.25
CA THR A 292 -2.17 18.11 -9.42
C THR A 292 -2.61 18.15 -10.88
N GLU A 293 -1.67 18.33 -11.81
CA GLU A 293 -1.92 18.35 -13.25
C GLU A 293 -2.63 17.06 -13.68
N PRO A 294 -3.80 17.14 -14.36
CA PRO A 294 -4.64 15.97 -14.61
C PRO A 294 -3.92 14.79 -15.29
N ALA A 295 -3.05 15.07 -16.27
CA ALA A 295 -2.30 14.04 -16.98
C ALA A 295 -1.26 13.33 -16.08
N LEU A 296 -0.58 14.09 -15.22
CA LEU A 296 0.39 13.53 -14.27
C LEU A 296 -0.33 12.71 -13.20
N THR A 297 -1.44 13.23 -12.67
CA THR A 297 -2.29 12.50 -11.71
C THR A 297 -2.80 11.18 -12.29
N GLU A 298 -3.32 11.17 -13.53
CA GLU A 298 -3.78 9.93 -14.19
C GLU A 298 -2.61 8.94 -14.42
N ALA A 299 -1.45 9.43 -14.85
CA ALA A 299 -0.27 8.59 -15.04
C ALA A 299 0.23 7.98 -13.71
N CYS A 300 0.23 8.77 -12.64
CA CYS A 300 0.61 8.30 -11.30
C CYS A 300 -0.38 7.28 -10.74
N GLN A 301 -1.70 7.48 -10.92
CA GLN A 301 -2.71 6.50 -10.54
C GLN A 301 -2.50 5.15 -11.25
N ARG A 302 -2.28 5.18 -12.57
CA ARG A 302 -1.93 3.96 -13.33
C ARG A 302 -0.65 3.33 -12.80
N HIS A 303 0.38 4.13 -12.53
CA HIS A 303 1.65 3.64 -12.01
C HIS A 303 1.50 2.95 -10.65
N SER A 304 0.75 3.55 -9.71
CA SER A 304 0.44 2.97 -8.40
C SER A 304 -0.19 1.60 -8.52
N GLN A 305 -1.17 1.45 -9.41
CA GLN A 305 -1.79 0.15 -9.64
C GLN A 305 -0.79 -0.91 -10.17
N TYR A 306 0.11 -0.55 -11.08
CA TYR A 306 1.16 -1.50 -11.51
C TYR A 306 2.14 -1.85 -10.38
N MET A 307 2.44 -0.90 -9.48
CA MET A 307 3.27 -1.14 -8.30
C MET A 307 2.58 -2.11 -7.32
N GLU A 308 1.28 -1.94 -7.08
CA GLU A 308 0.45 -2.84 -6.27
C GLU A 308 0.38 -4.23 -6.87
N LEU A 309 0.08 -4.35 -8.18
CA LEU A 309 0.09 -5.63 -8.91
C LEU A 309 1.44 -6.34 -8.82
N ARG A 310 2.55 -5.59 -8.71
CA ARG A 310 3.91 -6.12 -8.54
C ARG A 310 4.36 -6.25 -7.08
N GLN A 311 3.56 -5.75 -6.14
CA GLN A 311 3.90 -5.59 -4.73
C GLN A 311 5.30 -4.95 -4.55
N SER A 312 5.58 -3.89 -5.31
CA SER A 312 6.89 -3.24 -5.30
C SER A 312 6.82 -1.76 -5.69
N SER A 313 7.33 -0.90 -4.82
CA SER A 313 7.52 0.54 -5.04
C SER A 313 8.84 0.89 -5.77
N ALA A 314 9.62 -0.12 -6.18
CA ALA A 314 10.97 0.09 -6.71
C ALA A 314 11.01 0.97 -7.98
N SER A 315 9.93 0.97 -8.79
CA SER A 315 9.82 1.85 -9.96
C SER A 315 9.62 3.31 -9.57
N ALA A 316 8.80 3.62 -8.55
CA ALA A 316 8.65 4.99 -8.04
C ALA A 316 9.97 5.51 -7.47
N MET A 317 10.67 4.69 -6.68
CA MET A 317 11.99 5.06 -6.14
C MET A 317 13.02 5.34 -7.25
N ARG A 318 12.92 4.65 -8.39
CA ARG A 318 13.76 4.93 -9.55
C ARG A 318 13.40 6.27 -10.19
N VAL A 319 12.11 6.56 -10.38
CA VAL A 319 11.66 7.86 -10.90
C VAL A 319 12.14 9.00 -10.01
N LEU A 320 11.92 8.90 -8.69
CA LEU A 320 12.36 9.91 -7.73
C LEU A 320 13.87 10.18 -7.84
N LYS A 321 14.69 9.14 -7.90
CA LYS A 321 16.15 9.27 -8.07
C LYS A 321 16.54 9.92 -9.40
N ASN A 322 15.90 9.50 -10.50
CA ASN A 322 16.17 10.05 -11.83
C ASN A 322 15.79 11.54 -11.89
N VAL A 323 14.63 11.90 -11.36
CA VAL A 323 14.14 13.28 -11.33
C VAL A 323 14.97 14.15 -10.41
N ALA A 324 15.36 13.66 -9.22
CA ALA A 324 16.27 14.38 -8.32
C ALA A 324 17.63 14.62 -8.98
N ALA A 325 18.20 13.62 -9.67
CA ALA A 325 19.46 13.79 -10.41
C ALA A 325 19.33 14.79 -11.56
N TRP A 326 18.21 14.76 -12.30
CA TRP A 326 17.90 15.75 -13.34
C TRP A 326 17.76 17.16 -12.77
N LEU A 327 17.14 17.31 -11.60
CA LEU A 327 17.00 18.59 -10.89
C LEU A 327 18.34 19.13 -10.37
N ASP A 328 19.23 18.24 -9.92
CA ASP A 328 20.55 18.59 -9.41
C ASP A 328 21.54 18.94 -10.55
N ALA A 329 21.13 18.91 -11.82
CA ALA A 329 22.00 19.32 -12.93
C ALA A 329 22.30 20.84 -12.90
N PRO A 330 23.52 21.29 -13.25
CA PRO A 330 23.91 22.71 -13.20
C PRO A 330 22.95 23.64 -13.94
N GLU A 331 22.44 23.23 -15.10
CA GLU A 331 21.53 24.03 -15.92
C GLU A 331 20.17 24.25 -15.26
N ARG A 332 19.76 23.36 -14.34
CA ARG A 332 18.52 23.48 -13.57
C ARG A 332 18.72 24.31 -12.33
N ARG A 333 19.82 24.10 -11.61
CA ARG A 333 20.19 24.96 -10.47
C ARG A 333 20.34 26.42 -10.87
N ALA A 334 20.87 26.69 -12.06
CA ALA A 334 21.02 28.04 -12.59
C ALA A 334 19.69 28.79 -12.80
N LEU A 335 18.54 28.10 -12.78
CA LEU A 335 17.21 28.71 -12.83
C LEU A 335 16.76 29.28 -11.47
N LEU A 336 17.48 28.97 -10.40
CA LEU A 336 17.13 29.28 -9.02
C LEU A 336 18.20 30.17 -8.39
N ASN A 337 17.78 31.03 -7.46
CA ASN A 337 18.71 31.69 -6.55
C ASN A 337 19.11 30.69 -5.46
N THR A 338 20.34 30.20 -5.48
CA THR A 338 20.79 29.06 -4.63
C THR A 338 22.05 29.40 -3.86
N THR A 339 22.27 28.71 -2.74
CA THR A 339 23.57 28.69 -2.06
C THR A 339 24.59 27.90 -2.88
N ASP A 340 25.88 28.16 -2.64
CA ASP A 340 26.98 27.45 -3.31
C ASP A 340 27.05 25.96 -2.98
N ASP A 341 26.48 25.56 -1.84
CA ASP A 341 26.33 24.18 -1.39
C ASP A 341 24.91 23.61 -1.55
N PHE A 342 24.07 24.25 -2.38
CA PHE A 342 22.69 23.85 -2.59
C PHE A 342 22.54 22.37 -2.92
N VAL A 343 21.48 21.76 -2.39
CA VAL A 343 21.20 20.32 -2.46
C VAL A 343 19.86 20.03 -3.10
N VAL A 344 19.81 19.01 -3.95
CA VAL A 344 18.55 18.32 -4.29
C VAL A 344 18.55 16.94 -3.66
N ALA A 345 17.47 16.56 -2.99
CA ALA A 345 17.34 15.26 -2.36
C ALA A 345 15.91 14.70 -2.49
N VAL A 346 15.80 13.39 -2.32
CA VAL A 346 14.52 12.71 -2.11
C VAL A 346 14.32 12.59 -0.60
N ALA A 347 13.15 12.96 -0.09
CA ALA A 347 12.87 12.97 1.35
C ALA A 347 11.56 12.26 1.65
N ASP A 348 11.56 11.43 2.69
CA ASP A 348 10.33 10.87 3.23
C ASP A 348 9.61 11.94 4.06
N ASN A 349 8.32 12.14 3.79
CA ASN A 349 7.50 13.16 4.45
C ASN A 349 7.08 12.75 5.87
N THR A 350 7.15 11.47 6.22
CA THR A 350 6.73 10.98 7.55
C THR A 350 7.83 11.08 8.60
N GLY A 351 9.07 11.30 8.17
CA GLY A 351 10.24 11.27 9.04
C GLY A 351 10.67 9.85 9.46
N SER A 352 10.04 8.81 8.89
CA SER A 352 10.36 7.42 9.20
C SER A 352 11.69 6.96 8.58
N ILE A 353 12.19 7.70 7.59
CA ILE A 353 13.48 7.46 6.94
C ILE A 353 14.41 8.64 7.18
N ASP A 354 15.58 8.36 7.76
CA ASP A 354 16.69 9.31 7.81
C ASP A 354 17.13 9.69 6.38
N PRO A 355 17.04 10.96 5.97
CA PRO A 355 17.42 11.40 4.63
C PRO A 355 18.93 11.44 4.41
N LEU A 356 19.75 11.47 5.48
CA LEU A 356 21.20 11.71 5.39
C LEU A 356 21.98 10.64 4.60
N PRO A 357 21.75 9.32 4.77
CA PRO A 357 22.45 8.30 3.99
C PRO A 357 22.15 8.41 2.48
N GLY A 358 20.89 8.67 2.14
CA GLY A 358 20.45 8.89 0.76
C GLY A 358 21.06 10.15 0.15
N LEU A 359 21.03 11.23 0.91
CA LEU A 359 21.64 12.52 0.55
C LEU A 359 23.14 12.39 0.29
N ARG A 360 23.89 11.78 1.22
CA ARG A 360 25.33 11.57 1.11
C ARG A 360 25.70 10.85 -0.18
N LYS A 361 24.91 9.81 -0.53
CA LYS A 361 25.11 9.04 -1.76
C LYS A 361 24.82 9.87 -3.01
N ALA A 362 23.79 10.71 -2.98
CA ALA A 362 23.37 11.51 -4.13
C ALA A 362 24.34 12.64 -4.48
N ILE A 363 24.83 13.39 -3.48
CA ILE A 363 25.66 14.58 -3.72
C ILE A 363 27.17 14.30 -3.85
N GLY A 364 27.60 13.11 -3.42
CA GLY A 364 29.01 12.69 -3.45
C GLY A 364 29.87 13.25 -2.30
N PRO A 365 31.10 12.74 -2.16
CA PRO A 365 31.95 13.00 -0.98
C PRO A 365 32.38 14.45 -0.82
N ASP A 366 32.65 15.17 -1.92
CA ASP A 366 33.18 16.54 -1.86
C ASP A 366 32.11 17.53 -1.35
N ARG A 367 30.90 17.48 -1.92
CA ARG A 367 29.77 18.29 -1.43
C ARG A 367 29.35 17.89 -0.02
N TRP A 368 29.40 16.60 0.30
CA TRP A 368 29.15 16.13 1.67
C TRP A 368 30.14 16.72 2.68
N ALA A 369 31.43 16.80 2.33
CA ALA A 369 32.44 17.40 3.18
C ALA A 369 32.16 18.90 3.41
N VAL A 370 31.68 19.63 2.39
CA VAL A 370 31.28 21.04 2.53
C VAL A 370 30.11 21.19 3.50
N LEU A 371 29.06 20.38 3.37
CA LEU A 371 27.92 20.42 4.30
C LEU A 371 28.35 20.12 5.73
N LYS A 372 29.22 19.11 5.92
CA LYS A 372 29.75 18.74 7.24
C LYS A 372 30.59 19.86 7.86
N ALA A 373 31.47 20.49 7.08
CA ALA A 373 32.27 21.61 7.54
C ALA A 373 31.42 22.83 7.96
N ARG A 374 30.21 22.94 7.40
CA ARG A 374 29.22 23.98 7.72
C ARG A 374 28.20 23.55 8.77
N GLY A 375 28.39 22.38 9.39
CA GLY A 375 27.50 21.86 10.45
C GLY A 375 26.07 21.57 9.97
N CYS A 376 25.88 21.22 8.69
CA CYS A 376 24.55 20.98 8.12
C CYS A 376 24.19 19.50 8.05
N VAL A 377 25.14 18.62 8.37
CA VAL A 377 25.02 17.15 8.42
C VAL A 377 25.97 16.58 9.46
#